data_AF-A0A0R1V453-F1
#
_entry.id   AF-A0A0R1V453-F1
#
_cell.length_a   1.000
_cell.length_b   1.000
_cell.length_c   1.000
_cell.angle_alpha   90.00
_cell.angle_beta   90.00
_cell.angle_gamma   90.00
#
_symmetry.space_group_name_H-M   'P 1'
#
loop_
_entity.id
_entity.type
_entity.pdbx_description
1 polymer ?
#
loop_
_entity_poly.entity_id
_entity_poly.type
_entity_poly.pdbx_seq_one_letter_code
_entity_poly.pdbx_strand_id
1 'polypeptide(L)'
;MKIITYGDSIFHGDGVDQRDNIPSQIGAILGADVKNAAISGAGWSVAGGTDSLAQVDNNPNTGYDLAILEFGVNNYGWPAELDDIRYAASQTIRAIQLFDFNTDILLVLPGPDFRWRNGGNVPSLDDKNSKGWSQNDLINMLIEVANQWNASYWDWRTSPVITYDNAVDMLQEGQKGVHPTVKGATAEAQAIAKFVKDKKLGQHSVQPFVTQTSPQGVTQVVANPDYVVQQSQPVEQPKVQIKLTSINSSSELIGVFNSNMTLIYKALEFNFIPQTFVDLNRGSRNYIIESVNELKTLLGIKFGGISFMDNDGMEVTTDGLITPSSLEVNQVISDLNTDWTILERFINVANSI
;
A
#
# COMPACT_ATOMS: atom_id res chain seq x y z
N MET A 1 5.05 8.27 18.41
CA MET A 1 4.56 8.01 17.04
C MET A 1 5.43 8.78 16.07
N LYS A 2 5.98 8.08 15.07
CA LYS A 2 6.68 8.63 13.91
C LYS A 2 5.79 8.45 12.69
N ILE A 3 5.57 9.53 11.96
CA ILE A 3 4.74 9.54 10.76
C ILE A 3 5.61 9.93 9.56
N ILE A 4 5.43 9.23 8.45
CA ILE A 4 5.91 9.67 7.15
C ILE A 4 4.70 10.03 6.29
N THR A 5 4.74 11.17 5.61
CA THR A 5 3.68 11.58 4.69
C THR A 5 4.20 11.64 3.28
N TYR A 6 3.42 11.11 2.34
CA TYR A 6 3.64 11.18 0.91
C TYR A 6 2.47 11.93 0.29
N GLY A 7 2.73 12.71 -0.76
CA GLY A 7 1.64 13.39 -1.43
C GLY A 7 2.07 14.39 -2.48
N ASP A 8 1.11 15.21 -2.90
CA ASP A 8 1.32 16.22 -3.93
C ASP A 8 1.52 17.64 -3.37
N SER A 9 1.19 18.67 -4.14
CA SER A 9 1.35 20.08 -3.74
C SER A 9 0.53 20.44 -2.51
N ILE A 10 -0.58 19.75 -2.23
CA ILE A 10 -1.42 19.99 -1.06
C ILE A 10 -0.66 19.58 0.22
N PHE A 11 -0.16 18.35 0.28
CA PHE A 11 0.65 17.88 1.41
C PHE A 11 2.04 18.50 1.46
N HIS A 12 2.67 18.82 0.32
CA HIS A 12 3.92 19.58 0.28
C HIS A 12 3.75 20.97 0.91
N GLY A 13 2.54 21.53 0.87
CA GLY A 13 2.20 22.81 1.49
C GLY A 13 2.35 23.99 0.55
N ASP A 14 2.08 23.80 -0.74
CA ASP A 14 2.17 24.90 -1.71
C ASP A 14 1.23 26.04 -1.32
N GLY A 15 1.83 27.21 -1.14
CA GLY A 15 1.15 28.46 -0.81
C GLY A 15 0.75 28.66 0.67
N VAL A 16 1.21 27.78 1.55
CA VAL A 16 1.27 28.02 3.00
C VAL A 16 2.73 27.96 3.48
N ASP A 17 3.01 28.47 4.68
CA ASP A 17 4.29 28.22 5.34
C ASP A 17 4.43 26.71 5.61
N GLN A 18 5.64 26.17 5.49
CA GLN A 18 5.90 24.74 5.74
C GLN A 18 5.50 24.29 7.16
N ARG A 19 5.51 25.20 8.14
CA ARG A 19 5.03 24.95 9.51
C ARG A 19 3.51 24.84 9.60
N ASP A 20 2.81 25.43 8.64
CA ASP A 20 1.35 25.51 8.56
C ASP A 20 0.76 24.51 7.55
N ASN A 21 1.59 23.69 6.89
CA ASN A 21 1.10 22.64 6.00
C ASN A 21 0.42 21.50 6.78
N ILE A 22 -0.41 20.72 6.09
CA ILE A 22 -1.23 19.67 6.71
C ILE A 22 -0.36 18.65 7.49
N PRO A 23 0.75 18.11 6.94
CA PRO A 23 1.60 17.18 7.69
C PRO A 23 2.18 17.76 8.99
N SER A 24 2.70 18.99 8.97
CA SER A 24 3.25 19.65 10.17
C SER A 24 2.17 19.84 11.24
N GLN A 25 0.97 20.23 10.83
CA GLN A 25 -0.16 20.40 11.74
C GLN A 25 -0.67 19.07 12.31
N ILE A 26 -0.72 18.00 11.50
CA ILE A 26 -1.01 16.63 11.97
C ILE A 26 -0.01 16.25 13.08
N GLY A 27 1.28 16.48 12.85
CA GLY A 27 2.33 16.23 13.84
C GLY A 27 2.11 16.96 15.15
N ALA A 28 1.81 18.26 15.08
CA ALA A 28 1.52 19.08 16.26
C ALA A 28 0.27 18.59 17.03
N ILE A 29 -0.82 18.23 16.33
CA ILE A 29 -2.08 17.78 16.94
C ILE A 29 -1.95 16.39 17.58
N LEU A 30 -1.12 15.53 17.01
CA LEU A 30 -0.89 14.17 17.48
C LEU A 30 0.28 14.06 18.48
N GLY A 31 1.11 15.10 18.61
CA GLY A 31 2.37 15.01 19.35
C GLY A 31 3.33 14.02 18.69
N ALA A 32 3.33 13.95 17.36
CA ALA A 32 4.09 13.00 16.57
C ALA A 32 5.26 13.66 15.85
N ASP A 33 6.32 12.89 15.62
CA ASP A 33 7.44 13.27 14.76
C ASP A 33 7.06 12.99 13.31
N VAL A 34 7.03 14.01 12.45
CA VAL A 34 6.53 13.90 11.07
C VAL A 34 7.65 14.20 10.09
N LYS A 35 7.92 13.25 9.19
CA LYS A 35 8.70 13.48 7.97
C LYS A 35 7.75 13.70 6.80
N ASN A 36 7.77 14.90 6.22
CA ASN A 36 7.03 15.17 4.98
C ASN A 36 7.89 14.87 3.75
N ALA A 37 7.52 13.84 3.00
CA ALA A 37 8.15 13.42 1.75
C ALA A 37 7.33 13.81 0.50
N ALA A 38 6.24 14.57 0.67
CA ALA A 38 5.40 15.04 -0.42
C ALA A 38 6.18 15.95 -1.40
N ILE A 39 5.81 15.89 -2.68
CA ILE A 39 6.45 16.66 -3.77
C ILE A 39 5.37 17.37 -4.56
N SER A 40 5.53 18.68 -4.77
CA SER A 40 4.60 19.46 -5.61
C SER A 40 4.45 18.87 -7.01
N GLY A 41 3.20 18.82 -7.48
CA GLY A 41 2.85 18.28 -8.80
C GLY A 41 2.84 16.75 -8.91
N ALA A 42 3.10 16.03 -7.81
CA ALA A 42 3.03 14.57 -7.78
C ALA A 42 1.60 14.03 -7.97
N GLY A 43 1.50 12.72 -8.19
CA GLY A 43 0.24 11.99 -8.27
C GLY A 43 0.52 10.50 -8.17
N TRP A 44 -0.52 9.67 -8.27
CA TRP A 44 -0.37 8.21 -8.23
C TRP A 44 0.51 7.71 -9.38
N SER A 45 0.17 8.12 -10.61
CA SER A 45 0.95 7.89 -11.82
C SER A 45 1.12 9.22 -12.55
N VAL A 46 2.33 9.78 -12.54
CA VAL A 46 2.69 11.01 -13.25
C VAL A 46 4.00 10.83 -14.00
N ALA A 47 4.06 11.38 -15.22
CA ALA A 47 5.29 11.35 -16.01
C ALA A 47 6.36 12.24 -15.36
N GLY A 48 7.61 11.77 -15.32
CA GLY A 48 8.76 12.56 -14.83
C GLY A 48 9.40 12.08 -13.53
N GLY A 49 8.97 10.95 -12.97
CA GLY A 49 9.65 10.30 -11.83
C GLY A 49 9.37 10.93 -10.46
N THR A 50 8.30 11.72 -10.35
CA THR A 50 7.81 12.30 -9.08
C THR A 50 6.51 11.62 -8.61
N ASP A 51 6.20 10.46 -9.15
CA ASP A 51 5.01 9.70 -8.79
C ASP A 51 5.09 9.11 -7.38
N SER A 52 3.95 8.60 -6.92
CA SER A 52 3.78 8.05 -5.58
C SER A 52 4.79 6.93 -5.23
N LEU A 53 5.11 6.04 -6.18
CA LEU A 53 6.06 4.96 -5.95
C LEU A 53 7.48 5.51 -5.83
N ALA A 54 7.86 6.46 -6.69
CA ALA A 54 9.16 7.11 -6.60
C ALA A 54 9.36 7.87 -5.28
N GLN A 55 8.32 8.48 -4.71
CA GLN A 55 8.41 9.10 -3.38
C GLN A 55 8.69 8.08 -2.28
N VAL A 56 8.00 6.93 -2.32
CA VAL A 56 8.20 5.83 -1.36
C VAL A 56 9.59 5.21 -1.49
N ASP A 57 10.06 4.94 -2.71
CA ASP A 57 11.38 4.35 -2.94
C ASP A 57 12.52 5.27 -2.47
N ASN A 58 12.39 6.59 -2.69
CA ASN A 58 13.39 7.57 -2.25
C ASN A 58 13.30 7.88 -0.75
N ASN A 59 12.14 7.62 -0.12
CA ASN A 59 11.91 7.84 1.30
C ASN A 59 11.17 6.65 1.91
N PRO A 60 11.82 5.48 2.07
CA PRO A 60 11.16 4.29 2.61
C PRO A 60 10.61 4.54 4.02
N ASN A 61 9.51 3.86 4.36
CA ASN A 61 8.80 3.99 5.63
C ASN A 61 9.39 3.15 6.78
N THR A 62 10.56 2.53 6.61
CA THR A 62 11.19 1.73 7.66
C THR A 62 11.38 2.53 8.96
N GLY A 63 10.83 2.01 10.06
CA GLY A 63 10.90 2.63 11.38
C GLY A 63 9.91 3.77 11.63
N TYR A 64 8.90 3.93 10.76
CA TYR A 64 7.73 4.78 10.97
C TYR A 64 6.54 3.95 11.44
N ASP A 65 5.74 4.52 12.34
CA ASP A 65 4.55 3.86 12.87
C ASP A 65 3.34 4.02 11.92
N LEU A 66 3.32 5.10 11.13
CA LEU A 66 2.21 5.43 10.21
C LEU A 66 2.74 6.10 8.93
N ALA A 67 2.29 5.59 7.78
CA ALA A 67 2.43 6.23 6.49
C ALA A 67 1.10 6.85 6.06
N ILE A 68 1.09 8.15 5.73
CA ILE A 68 -0.11 8.85 5.22
C ILE A 68 0.13 9.24 3.77
N LEU A 69 -0.77 8.83 2.87
CA LEU A 69 -0.69 9.10 1.43
C LEU A 69 -1.83 10.01 1.01
N GLU A 70 -1.53 11.13 0.37
CA GLU A 70 -2.51 12.04 -0.23
C GLU A 70 -2.15 12.31 -1.68
N PHE A 71 -2.88 11.68 -2.60
CA PHE A 71 -2.67 11.86 -4.03
C PHE A 71 -4.01 11.73 -4.77
N GLY A 72 -4.05 12.31 -5.96
CA GLY A 72 -5.06 11.97 -6.97
C GLY A 72 -5.76 13.18 -7.58
N VAL A 73 -5.73 14.35 -6.92
CA VAL A 73 -6.32 15.56 -7.50
C VAL A 73 -5.60 15.93 -8.81
N ASN A 74 -4.28 15.71 -8.90
CA ASN A 74 -3.53 15.90 -10.14
C ASN A 74 -3.86 14.85 -11.20
N ASN A 75 -4.16 13.61 -10.80
CA ASN A 75 -4.62 12.58 -11.73
C ASN A 75 -6.03 12.85 -12.27
N TYR A 76 -6.91 13.52 -11.51
CA TYR A 76 -8.15 14.03 -12.09
C TYR A 76 -7.87 15.24 -12.98
N GLY A 77 -7.06 16.19 -12.48
CA GLY A 77 -6.52 17.42 -13.13
C GLY A 77 -6.04 17.21 -14.56
N TRP A 78 -5.06 16.33 -14.68
CA TRP A 78 -4.33 15.97 -15.89
C TRP A 78 -4.43 14.46 -16.08
N PRO A 79 -5.53 13.98 -16.72
CA PRO A 79 -5.95 12.60 -16.54
C PRO A 79 -5.15 11.58 -17.34
N ALA A 80 -4.74 10.52 -16.62
CA ALA A 80 -4.31 9.23 -17.14
C ALA A 80 -5.49 8.24 -17.18
N GLU A 81 -5.26 7.02 -17.68
CA GLU A 81 -6.26 5.96 -17.59
C GLU A 81 -6.45 5.54 -16.13
N LEU A 82 -7.69 5.23 -15.73
CA LEU A 82 -8.01 4.89 -14.34
C LEU A 82 -7.29 3.62 -13.87
N ASP A 83 -7.04 2.67 -14.78
CA ASP A 83 -6.31 1.44 -14.50
C ASP A 83 -4.81 1.68 -14.25
N ASP A 84 -4.19 2.65 -14.92
CA ASP A 84 -2.80 3.03 -14.67
C ASP A 84 -2.65 3.64 -13.26
N ILE A 85 -3.63 4.44 -12.85
CA ILE A 85 -3.71 5.04 -11.51
C ILE A 85 -3.90 3.93 -10.47
N ARG A 86 -4.83 3.00 -10.72
CA ARG A 86 -5.09 1.84 -9.84
C ARG A 86 -3.83 1.00 -9.65
N TYR A 87 -3.12 0.71 -10.74
CA TYR A 87 -1.87 -0.03 -10.71
C TYR A 87 -0.83 0.69 -9.86
N ALA A 88 -0.58 1.98 -10.11
CA ALA A 88 0.41 2.74 -9.36
C ALA A 88 0.08 2.89 -7.87
N ALA A 89 -1.19 3.13 -7.53
CA ALA A 89 -1.64 3.16 -6.14
C ALA A 89 -1.42 1.81 -5.44
N SER A 90 -1.74 0.71 -6.13
CA SER A 90 -1.51 -0.65 -5.61
C SER A 90 -0.01 -0.93 -5.40
N GLN A 91 0.84 -0.57 -6.36
CA GLN A 91 2.29 -0.77 -6.23
C GLN A 91 2.87 0.07 -5.10
N THR A 92 2.37 1.28 -4.90
CA THR A 92 2.84 2.18 -3.84
C THR A 92 2.50 1.63 -2.45
N ILE A 93 1.24 1.24 -2.22
CA ILE A 93 0.84 0.66 -0.93
C ILE A 93 1.60 -0.64 -0.67
N ARG A 94 1.73 -1.47 -1.71
CA ARG A 94 2.53 -2.70 -1.64
C ARG A 94 3.98 -2.42 -1.27
N ALA A 95 4.63 -1.42 -1.88
CA ALA A 95 6.00 -1.05 -1.57
C ALA A 95 6.15 -0.63 -0.09
N ILE A 96 5.21 0.17 0.43
CA ILE A 96 5.19 0.57 1.85
C ILE A 96 5.11 -0.66 2.77
N GLN A 97 4.22 -1.61 2.48
CA GLN A 97 4.11 -2.84 3.26
C GLN A 97 5.38 -3.69 3.20
N LEU A 98 6.02 -3.75 2.03
CA LEU A 98 7.27 -4.49 1.85
C LEU A 98 8.47 -3.84 2.56
N PHE A 99 8.52 -2.51 2.64
CA PHE A 99 9.59 -1.81 3.35
C PHE A 99 9.46 -1.92 4.87
N ASP A 100 8.23 -1.97 5.40
CA ASP A 100 7.97 -2.23 6.81
C ASP A 100 6.52 -2.69 7.04
N PHE A 101 6.35 -3.95 7.46
CA PHE A 101 5.04 -4.55 7.75
C PHE A 101 4.37 -3.97 9.00
N ASN A 102 5.11 -3.17 9.76
CA ASN A 102 4.68 -2.60 11.03
C ASN A 102 4.18 -1.16 10.90
N THR A 103 4.24 -0.60 9.70
CA THR A 103 3.72 0.74 9.43
C THR A 103 2.24 0.63 9.06
N ASP A 104 1.37 1.23 9.86
CA ASP A 104 -0.01 1.44 9.46
C ASP A 104 -0.07 2.35 8.22
N ILE A 105 -1.02 2.09 7.32
CA ILE A 105 -1.18 2.86 6.08
C ILE A 105 -2.52 3.58 6.09
N LEU A 106 -2.49 4.90 5.87
CA LEU A 106 -3.67 5.75 5.72
C LEU A 106 -3.66 6.42 4.35
N LEU A 107 -4.68 6.16 3.54
CA LEU A 107 -5.00 6.96 2.36
C LEU A 107 -5.93 8.12 2.74
N VAL A 108 -5.46 9.34 2.53
CA VAL A 108 -6.30 10.54 2.50
C VAL A 108 -6.81 10.68 1.08
N LEU A 109 -8.11 10.44 0.87
CA LEU A 109 -8.70 10.49 -0.48
C LEU A 109 -8.69 11.92 -1.02
N PRO A 110 -8.45 12.12 -2.33
CA PRO A 110 -8.20 13.45 -2.88
C PRO A 110 -9.40 14.38 -2.66
N GLY A 111 -9.14 15.59 -2.20
CA GLY A 111 -10.14 16.63 -2.01
C GLY A 111 -10.83 17.05 -3.32
N PRO A 112 -11.95 17.79 -3.24
CA PRO A 112 -12.65 18.25 -4.42
C PRO A 112 -11.76 19.14 -5.30
N ASP A 113 -11.73 18.88 -6.62
CA ASP A 113 -11.01 19.72 -7.58
C ASP A 113 -11.89 20.90 -8.00
N PHE A 114 -11.52 22.14 -7.62
CA PHE A 114 -12.29 23.33 -8.02
C PHE A 114 -11.74 24.03 -9.26
N ARG A 115 -10.72 23.48 -9.94
CA ARG A 115 -10.14 24.11 -11.12
C ARG A 115 -11.13 24.11 -12.28
N TRP A 116 -11.31 25.27 -12.88
CA TRP A 116 -12.24 25.43 -14.00
C TRP A 116 -11.85 24.59 -15.21
N ARG A 117 -12.83 23.89 -15.78
CA ARG A 117 -12.68 23.16 -17.06
C ARG A 117 -13.63 23.70 -18.12
N ASN A 118 -13.31 23.40 -19.39
CA ASN A 118 -14.08 23.64 -20.62
C ASN A 118 -15.33 24.52 -20.43
N GLY A 119 -15.17 25.83 -20.57
CA GLY A 119 -16.28 26.80 -20.46
C GLY A 119 -16.32 27.61 -19.18
N GLY A 120 -15.35 27.43 -18.26
CA GLY A 120 -15.21 28.26 -17.06
C GLY A 120 -16.04 27.78 -15.87
N ASN A 121 -16.55 26.55 -15.91
CA ASN A 121 -17.33 25.97 -14.83
C ASN A 121 -16.44 25.15 -13.89
N VAL A 122 -16.77 25.21 -12.60
CA VAL A 122 -16.17 24.35 -11.55
C VAL A 122 -16.78 22.96 -11.73
N PRO A 123 -15.97 21.90 -11.85
CA PRO A 123 -16.51 20.56 -12.05
C PRO A 123 -17.24 20.08 -10.79
N SER A 124 -18.34 19.37 -10.98
CA SER A 124 -18.95 18.54 -9.95
C SER A 124 -18.13 17.26 -9.71
N LEU A 125 -18.35 16.55 -8.61
CA LEU A 125 -17.69 15.26 -8.36
C LEU A 125 -18.06 14.19 -9.39
N ASP A 126 -19.20 14.34 -10.07
CA ASP A 126 -19.72 13.42 -11.08
C ASP A 126 -19.35 13.84 -12.50
N ASP A 127 -18.76 15.02 -12.67
CA ASP A 127 -18.32 15.50 -13.99
C ASP A 127 -17.14 14.67 -14.48
N LYS A 128 -17.30 14.12 -15.67
CA LYS A 128 -16.27 13.29 -16.31
C LYS A 128 -15.18 14.17 -16.91
N ASN A 129 -13.93 13.78 -16.68
CA ASN A 129 -12.77 14.40 -17.33
C ASN A 129 -12.63 13.91 -18.79
N SER A 130 -11.56 14.34 -19.47
CA SER A 130 -11.29 13.99 -20.88
C SER A 130 -11.01 12.50 -21.14
N LYS A 131 -10.86 11.69 -20.08
CA LYS A 131 -10.70 10.22 -20.15
C LYS A 131 -12.00 9.47 -19.81
N GLY A 132 -13.11 10.17 -19.57
CA GLY A 132 -14.45 9.57 -19.45
C GLY A 132 -14.83 9.07 -18.05
N TRP A 133 -14.04 9.41 -17.03
CA TRP A 133 -14.28 9.07 -15.62
C TRP A 133 -14.33 10.33 -14.74
N SER A 134 -15.05 10.24 -13.62
CA SER A 134 -15.36 11.33 -12.68
C SER A 134 -14.46 11.31 -11.42
N GLN A 135 -14.46 12.38 -10.62
CA GLN A 135 -13.68 12.36 -9.37
C GLN A 135 -14.24 11.31 -8.39
N ASN A 136 -15.56 11.06 -8.41
CA ASN A 136 -16.17 9.95 -7.68
C ASN A 136 -15.66 8.57 -8.12
N ASP A 137 -15.44 8.36 -9.43
CA ASP A 137 -14.88 7.09 -9.93
C ASP A 137 -13.45 6.86 -9.40
N LEU A 138 -12.63 7.92 -9.36
CA LEU A 138 -11.28 7.89 -8.77
C LEU A 138 -11.32 7.56 -7.28
N ILE A 139 -12.15 8.27 -6.51
CA ILE A 139 -12.26 8.06 -5.06
C ILE A 139 -12.74 6.63 -4.76
N ASN A 140 -13.75 6.14 -5.49
CA ASN A 140 -14.25 4.77 -5.31
C ASN A 140 -13.17 3.72 -5.66
N MET A 141 -12.41 3.93 -6.74
CA MET A 141 -11.29 3.06 -7.09
C MET A 141 -10.22 3.03 -5.98
N LEU A 142 -9.87 4.18 -5.39
CA LEU A 142 -8.90 4.24 -4.30
C LEU A 142 -9.39 3.56 -3.03
N ILE A 143 -10.70 3.58 -2.76
CA ILE A 143 -11.32 2.80 -1.67
C ILE A 143 -11.19 1.30 -1.95
N GLU A 144 -11.45 0.85 -3.19
CA GLU A 144 -11.24 -0.55 -3.57
C GLU A 144 -9.78 -0.97 -3.37
N VAL A 145 -8.83 -0.14 -3.80
CA VAL A 145 -7.39 -0.37 -3.60
C VAL A 145 -7.04 -0.41 -2.10
N ALA A 146 -7.53 0.53 -1.30
CA ALA A 146 -7.26 0.55 0.15
C ALA A 146 -7.79 -0.73 0.82
N ASN A 147 -9.03 -1.12 0.53
CA ASN A 147 -9.62 -2.37 1.03
C ASN A 147 -8.82 -3.59 0.57
N GLN A 148 -8.40 -3.60 -0.69
CA GLN A 148 -7.58 -4.67 -1.24
C GLN A 148 -6.23 -4.79 -0.53
N TRP A 149 -5.60 -3.70 -0.10
CA TRP A 149 -4.31 -3.79 0.58
C TRP A 149 -4.42 -3.72 2.10
N ASN A 150 -5.63 -3.86 2.66
CA ASN A 150 -5.90 -3.70 4.09
C ASN A 150 -5.34 -2.38 4.66
N ALA A 151 -5.36 -1.32 3.83
CA ALA A 151 -4.99 0.03 4.24
C ALA A 151 -6.23 0.78 4.75
N SER A 152 -6.04 1.63 5.75
CA SER A 152 -7.08 2.56 6.17
C SER A 152 -7.25 3.65 5.13
N TYR A 153 -8.46 4.19 5.00
CA TYR A 153 -8.74 5.33 4.16
C TYR A 153 -9.70 6.31 4.84
N TRP A 154 -9.50 7.60 4.60
CA TRP A 154 -10.40 8.65 5.06
C TRP A 154 -11.20 9.21 3.86
N ASP A 155 -12.47 8.84 3.80
CA ASP A 155 -13.43 9.35 2.80
C ASP A 155 -14.17 10.59 3.33
N TRP A 156 -13.67 11.76 2.95
CA TRP A 156 -14.21 13.06 3.34
C TRP A 156 -15.62 13.30 2.79
N ARG A 157 -16.12 12.57 1.79
CA ARG A 157 -17.44 12.84 1.18
C ARG A 157 -18.59 12.72 2.18
N THR A 158 -18.42 11.90 3.22
CA THR A 158 -19.41 11.74 4.30
C THR A 158 -19.37 12.88 5.33
N SER A 159 -18.26 13.62 5.40
CA SER A 159 -18.06 14.74 6.32
C SER A 159 -17.05 15.73 5.71
N PRO A 160 -17.48 16.51 4.70
CA PRO A 160 -16.56 17.31 3.90
C PRO A 160 -16.01 18.49 4.71
N VAL A 161 -14.69 18.66 4.68
CA VAL A 161 -14.01 19.83 5.28
C VAL A 161 -14.08 21.04 4.34
N ILE A 162 -13.77 20.81 3.07
CA ILE A 162 -13.85 21.82 2.00
C ILE A 162 -15.06 21.50 1.12
N THR A 163 -15.92 22.49 0.91
CA THR A 163 -17.18 22.41 0.16
C THR A 163 -17.26 23.54 -0.87
N TYR A 164 -18.18 23.44 -1.82
CA TYR A 164 -18.45 24.53 -2.77
C TYR A 164 -18.80 25.85 -2.09
N ASP A 165 -19.49 25.78 -0.95
CA ASP A 165 -19.93 26.98 -0.20
C ASP A 165 -18.78 27.64 0.56
N ASN A 166 -17.79 26.88 1.01
CA ASN A 166 -16.69 27.39 1.84
C ASN A 166 -15.33 27.49 1.11
N ALA A 167 -15.23 26.99 -0.12
CA ALA A 167 -13.99 26.95 -0.90
C ALA A 167 -13.31 28.33 -1.05
N VAL A 168 -14.10 29.41 -1.12
CA VAL A 168 -13.57 30.78 -1.20
C VAL A 168 -12.70 31.18 0.00
N ASP A 169 -12.99 30.63 1.18
CA ASP A 169 -12.26 30.90 2.42
C ASP A 169 -11.21 29.81 2.74
N MET A 170 -11.46 28.59 2.26
CA MET A 170 -10.63 27.43 2.58
C MET A 170 -9.50 27.22 1.59
N LEU A 171 -9.60 27.73 0.37
CA LEU A 171 -8.60 27.59 -0.69
C LEU A 171 -7.97 28.93 -1.07
N GLN A 172 -6.68 28.92 -1.39
CA GLN A 172 -5.92 30.11 -1.73
C GLN A 172 -6.42 30.76 -3.02
N GLU A 173 -6.74 29.95 -4.03
CA GLU A 173 -7.31 30.43 -5.29
C GLU A 173 -8.83 30.66 -5.20
N GLY A 174 -9.40 30.51 -4.00
CA GLY A 174 -10.83 30.40 -3.78
C GLY A 174 -11.42 29.20 -4.51
N GLN A 175 -12.65 29.35 -5.02
CA GLN A 175 -13.36 28.28 -5.77
C GLN A 175 -12.83 28.07 -7.20
N LYS A 176 -11.51 28.07 -7.36
CA LYS A 176 -10.79 27.95 -8.65
C LYS A 176 -9.55 27.09 -8.59
N GLY A 177 -9.20 26.59 -7.40
CA GLY A 177 -7.95 25.87 -7.18
C GLY A 177 -8.14 24.69 -6.25
N VAL A 178 -7.04 24.28 -5.65
CA VAL A 178 -6.98 23.07 -4.82
C VAL A 178 -6.12 23.27 -3.58
N HIS A 179 -5.34 24.36 -3.50
CA HIS A 179 -4.38 24.55 -2.44
C HIS A 179 -5.07 25.18 -1.23
N PRO A 180 -5.05 24.54 -0.05
CA PRO A 180 -5.68 25.09 1.13
C PRO A 180 -5.01 26.37 1.60
N THR A 181 -5.79 27.32 2.13
CA THR A 181 -5.26 28.37 3.00
C THR A 181 -4.79 27.75 4.32
N VAL A 182 -4.11 28.51 5.18
CA VAL A 182 -3.78 28.03 6.55
C VAL A 182 -5.04 27.55 7.29
N LYS A 183 -6.18 28.23 7.10
CA LYS A 183 -7.47 27.83 7.69
C LYS A 183 -7.95 26.47 7.15
N GLY A 184 -7.88 26.27 5.83
CA GLY A 184 -8.21 25.00 5.19
C GLY A 184 -7.30 23.87 5.65
N ALA A 185 -5.98 24.08 5.59
CA ALA A 185 -4.97 23.12 6.01
C ALA A 185 -5.15 22.71 7.49
N THR A 186 -5.47 23.68 8.36
CA THR A 186 -5.76 23.41 9.78
C THR A 186 -6.97 22.52 9.95
N ALA A 187 -8.06 22.81 9.23
CA ALA A 187 -9.30 22.04 9.33
C ALA A 187 -9.11 20.61 8.80
N GLU A 188 -8.38 20.43 7.70
CA GLU A 188 -8.05 19.11 7.15
C GLU A 188 -7.13 18.32 8.10
N ALA A 189 -6.07 18.96 8.62
CA ALA A 189 -5.19 18.33 9.60
C ALA A 189 -5.93 17.88 10.86
N GLN A 190 -6.90 18.66 11.35
CA GLN A 190 -7.75 18.28 12.48
C GLN A 190 -8.62 17.07 12.17
N ALA A 191 -9.25 17.04 10.99
CA ALA A 191 -10.10 15.92 10.58
C ALA A 191 -9.28 14.63 10.40
N ILE A 192 -8.13 14.72 9.73
CA ILE A 192 -7.21 13.59 9.54
C ILE A 192 -6.67 13.10 10.89
N ALA A 193 -6.17 14.00 11.73
CA ALA A 193 -5.65 13.64 13.06
C ALA A 193 -6.74 13.02 13.96
N LYS A 194 -7.99 13.49 13.85
CA LYS A 194 -9.12 12.86 14.53
C LYS A 194 -9.33 11.43 14.02
N PHE A 195 -9.34 11.23 12.71
CA PHE A 195 -9.47 9.90 12.11
C PHE A 195 -8.36 8.95 12.59
N VAL A 196 -7.11 9.41 12.57
CA VAL A 196 -5.94 8.66 13.09
C VAL A 196 -6.17 8.24 14.55
N LYS A 197 -6.63 9.16 15.42
CA LYS A 197 -6.93 8.87 16.84
C LYS A 197 -8.08 7.87 17.00
N ASP A 198 -9.18 8.06 16.28
CA ASP A 198 -10.37 7.21 16.38
C ASP A 198 -10.07 5.77 15.91
N LYS A 199 -9.26 5.63 14.87
CA LYS A 199 -8.81 4.35 14.31
C LYS A 199 -7.60 3.76 15.03
N LYS A 200 -6.97 4.53 15.94
CA LYS A 200 -5.74 4.17 16.68
C LYS A 200 -4.57 3.80 15.76
N LEU A 201 -4.46 4.48 14.60
CA LEU A 201 -3.38 4.21 13.66
C LEU A 201 -2.03 4.67 14.23
N GLY A 202 -0.98 3.89 13.98
CA GLY A 202 0.38 4.15 14.46
C GLY A 202 0.54 4.01 15.97
N GLN A 203 -0.41 3.36 16.66
CA GLN A 203 -0.37 3.09 18.10
C GLN A 203 -0.02 1.63 18.39
N HIS A 204 1.03 1.11 17.74
CA HIS A 204 1.61 -0.18 18.11
C HIS A 204 2.27 -0.01 19.49
N SER A 205 1.59 -0.50 20.55
CA SER A 205 1.97 -0.22 21.94
C SER A 205 3.20 -0.99 22.43
N VAL A 206 3.88 -1.71 21.55
CA VAL A 206 5.02 -2.53 21.92
C VAL A 206 6.19 -2.20 21.02
N GLN A 207 7.36 -1.95 21.64
CA GLN A 207 8.60 -1.76 20.91
C GLN A 207 8.97 -3.06 20.20
N PRO A 208 9.33 -3.07 18.90
CA PRO A 208 9.65 -4.29 18.16
C PRO A 208 10.87 -5.02 18.72
N PHE A 209 11.72 -4.31 19.46
CA PHE A 209 12.91 -4.85 20.11
C PHE A 209 12.96 -4.44 21.58
N VAL A 210 13.37 -5.38 22.44
CA VAL A 210 13.68 -5.13 23.85
C VAL A 210 15.11 -5.55 24.13
N THR A 211 15.69 -4.92 25.15
CA THR A 211 17.00 -5.30 25.63
C THR A 211 16.86 -6.38 26.69
N GLN A 212 17.30 -7.61 26.39
CA GLN A 212 17.36 -8.69 27.37
C GLN A 212 18.81 -8.87 27.85
N THR A 213 18.98 -8.99 29.16
CA THR A 213 20.29 -9.35 29.74
C THR A 213 20.23 -10.80 30.17
N SER A 214 21.13 -11.63 29.62
CA SER A 214 21.20 -13.04 29.95
C SER A 214 21.62 -13.25 31.42
N PRO A 215 21.39 -14.44 32.00
CA PRO A 215 21.91 -14.80 33.33
C PRO A 215 23.44 -14.69 33.45
N GLN A 216 24.15 -14.69 32.32
CA GLN A 216 25.61 -14.52 32.23
C GLN A 216 26.03 -13.05 32.03
N GLY A 217 25.10 -12.08 32.12
CA GLY A 217 25.39 -10.65 32.07
C GLY A 217 25.58 -10.07 30.67
N VAL A 218 25.21 -10.81 29.61
CA VAL A 218 25.31 -10.33 28.23
C VAL A 218 23.99 -9.66 27.84
N THR A 219 24.06 -8.38 27.52
CA THR A 219 22.93 -7.58 27.06
C THR A 219 22.78 -7.70 25.54
N GLN A 220 21.64 -8.21 25.07
CA GLN A 220 21.33 -8.41 23.66
C GLN A 220 20.03 -7.69 23.30
N VAL A 221 19.97 -7.14 22.08
CA VAL A 221 18.74 -6.61 21.50
C VAL A 221 18.01 -7.78 20.85
N VAL A 222 16.83 -8.12 21.36
CA VAL A 222 16.01 -9.24 20.88
C VAL A 222 14.64 -8.73 20.46
N ALA A 223 14.00 -9.42 19.52
CA ALA A 223 12.60 -9.13 19.17
C ALA A 223 11.73 -9.20 20.43
N ASN A 224 10.87 -8.22 20.62
CA ASN A 224 10.04 -8.15 21.81
C ASN A 224 8.92 -9.21 21.76
N PRO A 225 8.86 -10.15 22.70
CA PRO A 225 7.82 -11.18 22.69
C PRO A 225 6.41 -10.59 22.79
N ASP A 226 6.22 -9.47 23.50
CA ASP A 226 4.92 -8.80 23.57
C ASP A 226 4.51 -8.15 22.24
N TYR A 227 5.49 -7.87 21.37
CA TYR A 227 5.27 -7.32 20.02
C TYR A 227 4.74 -8.40 19.10
N VAL A 228 5.38 -9.57 19.15
CA VAL A 228 4.93 -10.79 18.48
C VAL A 228 3.54 -11.21 18.97
N VAL A 229 3.25 -11.00 20.27
CA VAL A 229 1.94 -11.29 20.89
C VAL A 229 0.86 -10.26 20.51
N GLN A 230 1.20 -8.97 20.33
CA GLN A 230 0.23 -7.97 19.87
C GLN A 230 -0.08 -8.04 18.38
N GLN A 231 0.83 -8.53 17.54
CA GLN A 231 0.49 -9.00 16.19
C GLN A 231 -0.36 -10.27 16.21
N SER A 232 -0.38 -11.01 17.32
CA SER A 232 -1.25 -12.17 17.54
C SER A 232 -2.44 -11.87 18.46
N GLN A 233 -3.21 -10.85 18.11
CA GLN A 233 -4.67 -11.05 18.09
C GLN A 233 -5.12 -10.84 16.65
N PRO A 234 -4.94 -11.84 15.77
CA PRO A 234 -5.84 -11.92 14.64
C PRO A 234 -7.22 -12.02 15.28
N VAL A 235 -8.22 -11.30 14.74
CA VAL A 235 -9.56 -11.88 14.71
C VAL A 235 -9.35 -13.34 14.36
N GLU A 236 -9.76 -14.29 15.20
CA GLU A 236 -9.55 -15.73 15.00
C GLU A 236 -10.11 -16.09 13.61
N GLN A 237 -9.25 -15.94 12.60
CA GLN A 237 -9.57 -16.08 11.20
C GLN A 237 -9.14 -17.50 10.86
N PRO A 238 -9.99 -18.24 10.14
CA PRO A 238 -9.80 -19.66 9.95
C PRO A 238 -8.42 -19.89 9.33
N LYS A 239 -7.58 -20.68 10.02
CA LYS A 239 -6.31 -21.21 9.54
C LYS A 239 -6.52 -21.73 8.11
N VAL A 240 -6.09 -20.98 7.10
CA VAL A 240 -6.35 -21.33 5.70
C VAL A 240 -5.33 -22.38 5.29
N GLN A 241 -5.77 -23.63 5.21
CA GLN A 241 -5.03 -24.63 4.45
C GLN A 241 -5.24 -24.36 2.97
N ILE A 242 -4.14 -24.32 2.22
CA ILE A 242 -4.17 -24.14 0.76
C ILE A 242 -3.90 -25.47 0.07
N LYS A 243 -4.51 -25.62 -1.11
CA LYS A 243 -4.19 -26.67 -2.07
C LYS A 243 -3.88 -26.00 -3.40
N LEU A 244 -2.65 -26.14 -3.86
CA LEU A 244 -2.18 -25.55 -5.12
C LEU A 244 -2.34 -26.55 -6.25
N THR A 245 -2.68 -26.04 -7.43
CA THR A 245 -2.93 -26.85 -8.63
C THR A 245 -1.68 -26.89 -9.51
N SER A 246 -1.29 -28.07 -9.97
CA SER A 246 -0.20 -28.21 -10.93
C SER A 246 -0.60 -27.66 -12.31
N ILE A 247 0.34 -27.00 -12.97
CA ILE A 247 0.22 -26.54 -14.34
C ILE A 247 0.60 -27.69 -15.27
N ASN A 248 -0.33 -28.15 -16.11
CA ASN A 248 -0.19 -29.31 -16.98
C ASN A 248 0.03 -28.94 -18.45
N SER A 249 -0.21 -27.67 -18.83
CA SER A 249 -0.11 -27.20 -20.20
C SER A 249 0.29 -25.73 -20.29
N SER A 250 0.86 -25.31 -21.42
CA SER A 250 1.14 -23.90 -21.67
C SER A 250 -0.13 -23.04 -21.74
N SER A 251 -1.24 -23.60 -22.22
CA SER A 251 -2.52 -22.91 -22.33
C SER A 251 -3.15 -22.53 -20.99
N GLU A 252 -2.85 -23.26 -19.91
CA GLU A 252 -3.38 -22.97 -18.58
C GLU A 252 -2.40 -22.19 -17.69
N LEU A 253 -1.15 -21.99 -18.14
CA LEU A 253 -0.06 -21.42 -17.34
C LEU A 253 -0.48 -20.17 -16.58
N ILE A 254 -0.98 -19.14 -17.27
CA ILE A 254 -1.35 -17.86 -16.63
C ILE A 254 -2.56 -18.04 -15.71
N GLY A 255 -3.56 -18.82 -16.12
CA GLY A 255 -4.76 -19.03 -15.31
C GLY A 255 -4.45 -19.74 -13.99
N VAL A 256 -3.71 -20.84 -14.05
CA VAL A 256 -3.31 -21.61 -12.88
C VAL A 256 -2.30 -20.85 -12.02
N PHE A 257 -1.32 -20.17 -12.63
CA PHE A 257 -0.38 -19.28 -11.93
C PHE A 257 -1.14 -18.23 -11.11
N ASN A 258 -2.07 -17.49 -11.73
CA ASN A 258 -2.88 -16.49 -11.06
C ASN A 258 -3.71 -17.07 -9.92
N SER A 259 -4.28 -18.26 -10.13
CA SER A 259 -5.11 -18.94 -9.13
C SER A 259 -4.28 -19.35 -7.91
N ASN A 260 -3.12 -19.96 -8.13
CA ASN A 260 -2.21 -20.37 -7.05
C ASN A 260 -1.65 -19.15 -6.29
N MET A 261 -1.19 -18.12 -7.01
CA MET A 261 -0.70 -16.88 -6.40
C MET A 261 -1.77 -16.21 -5.54
N THR A 262 -3.02 -16.17 -6.01
CA THR A 262 -4.16 -15.65 -5.23
C THR A 262 -4.36 -16.43 -3.94
N LEU A 263 -4.31 -17.76 -3.99
CA LEU A 263 -4.43 -18.61 -2.79
C LEU A 263 -3.29 -18.39 -1.81
N ILE A 264 -2.05 -18.32 -2.31
CA ILE A 264 -0.86 -18.06 -1.51
C ILE A 264 -0.97 -16.70 -0.83
N TYR A 265 -1.22 -15.63 -1.59
CA TYR A 265 -1.33 -14.28 -1.03
C TYR A 265 -2.43 -14.21 0.01
N LYS A 266 -3.60 -14.80 -0.27
CA LYS A 266 -4.69 -14.87 0.69
C LYS A 266 -4.29 -15.57 1.99
N ALA A 267 -3.56 -16.68 1.91
CA ALA A 267 -3.04 -17.38 3.08
C ALA A 267 -1.95 -16.59 3.83
N LEU A 268 -1.25 -15.71 3.13
CA LEU A 268 -0.32 -14.74 3.70
C LEU A 268 -1.00 -13.44 4.17
N GLU A 269 -2.32 -13.33 4.03
CA GLU A 269 -3.14 -12.15 4.37
C GLU A 269 -2.85 -10.92 3.49
N PHE A 270 -2.40 -11.17 2.27
CA PHE A 270 -2.25 -10.18 1.20
C PHE A 270 -3.24 -10.45 0.07
N ASN A 271 -3.37 -9.50 -0.85
CA ASN A 271 -4.14 -9.68 -2.09
C ASN A 271 -3.22 -9.66 -3.31
N PHE A 272 -3.41 -10.63 -4.19
CA PHE A 272 -2.69 -10.71 -5.46
C PHE A 272 -3.53 -10.06 -6.57
N ILE A 273 -2.89 -9.30 -7.46
CA ILE A 273 -3.55 -8.70 -8.64
C ILE A 273 -3.22 -9.58 -9.85
N PRO A 274 -4.15 -10.44 -10.31
CA PRO A 274 -3.91 -11.24 -11.48
C PRO A 274 -3.90 -10.37 -12.75
N GLN A 275 -2.87 -10.53 -13.57
CA GLN A 275 -2.85 -9.97 -14.93
C GLN A 275 -3.32 -11.01 -15.94
N THR A 276 -3.99 -10.55 -17.00
CA THR A 276 -4.40 -11.39 -18.12
C THR A 276 -3.53 -11.13 -19.33
N PHE A 277 -3.28 -12.18 -20.11
CA PHE A 277 -2.47 -12.11 -21.32
C PHE A 277 -3.16 -12.89 -22.42
N VAL A 278 -3.16 -12.32 -23.64
CA VAL A 278 -3.69 -13.00 -24.83
C VAL A 278 -2.74 -14.10 -25.29
N ASP A 279 -1.43 -13.85 -25.22
CA ASP A 279 -0.38 -14.76 -25.65
C ASP A 279 0.71 -14.90 -24.59
N LEU A 280 1.38 -16.07 -24.58
CA LEU A 280 2.63 -16.25 -23.85
C LEU A 280 3.75 -15.50 -24.56
N ASN A 281 4.11 -14.33 -24.05
CA ASN A 281 5.08 -13.44 -24.64
C ASN A 281 6.05 -12.89 -23.59
N ARG A 282 6.89 -11.92 -23.97
CA ARG A 282 7.84 -11.30 -23.03
C ARG A 282 7.14 -10.63 -21.84
N GLY A 283 5.97 -10.04 -22.05
CA GLY A 283 5.18 -9.42 -20.99
C GLY A 283 4.70 -10.43 -19.97
N SER A 284 4.08 -11.53 -20.43
CA SER A 284 3.60 -12.59 -19.52
C SER A 284 4.75 -13.28 -18.78
N ARG A 285 5.93 -13.43 -19.42
CA ARG A 285 7.13 -13.95 -18.76
C ARG A 285 7.65 -13.01 -17.67
N ASN A 286 7.78 -11.72 -17.96
CA ASN A 286 8.23 -10.74 -16.98
C ASN A 286 7.28 -10.68 -15.78
N TYR A 287 5.97 -10.71 -16.03
CA TYR A 287 4.95 -10.78 -14.99
C TYR A 287 5.14 -11.97 -14.04
N ILE A 288 5.37 -13.18 -14.56
CA ILE A 288 5.62 -14.38 -13.73
C ILE A 288 6.90 -14.18 -12.89
N ILE A 289 8.00 -13.74 -13.51
CA ILE A 289 9.29 -13.55 -12.83
C ILE A 289 9.18 -12.51 -11.71
N GLU A 290 8.58 -11.37 -11.99
CA GLU A 290 8.38 -10.28 -11.04
C GLU A 290 7.49 -10.72 -9.87
N SER A 291 6.41 -11.43 -10.16
CA SER A 291 5.48 -11.97 -9.16
C SER A 291 6.13 -13.03 -8.26
N VAL A 292 6.98 -13.90 -8.80
CA VAL A 292 7.71 -14.90 -7.99
C VAL A 292 8.78 -14.24 -7.11
N ASN A 293 9.54 -13.27 -7.64
CA ASN A 293 10.54 -12.54 -6.86
C ASN A 293 9.90 -11.75 -5.70
N GLU A 294 8.73 -11.16 -5.96
CA GLU A 294 7.93 -10.51 -4.94
C GLU A 294 7.49 -11.49 -3.86
N LEU A 295 6.91 -12.64 -4.24
CA LEU A 295 6.50 -13.66 -3.27
C LEU A 295 7.68 -14.10 -2.40
N LYS A 296 8.85 -14.32 -2.99
CA LYS A 296 10.08 -14.65 -2.24
C LYS A 296 10.44 -13.55 -1.24
N THR A 297 10.29 -12.30 -1.62
CA THR A 297 10.53 -11.15 -0.73
C THR A 297 9.52 -11.15 0.42
N LEU A 298 8.22 -11.31 0.12
CA LEU A 298 7.16 -11.38 1.14
C LEU A 298 7.42 -12.50 2.14
N LEU A 299 7.77 -13.70 1.66
CA LEU A 299 8.08 -14.85 2.51
C LEU A 299 9.33 -14.59 3.36
N GLY A 300 10.38 -14.01 2.76
CA GLY A 300 11.59 -13.63 3.45
C GLY A 300 11.36 -12.63 4.58
N ILE A 301 10.41 -11.71 4.42
CA ILE A 301 10.12 -10.73 5.48
C ILE A 301 9.13 -11.28 6.52
N LYS A 302 8.05 -11.95 6.10
CA LYS A 302 7.06 -12.53 7.02
C LYS A 302 7.64 -13.64 7.88
N PHE A 303 8.53 -14.46 7.32
CA PHE A 303 9.08 -15.63 8.00
C PHE A 303 10.58 -15.56 8.24
N GLY A 304 11.32 -14.55 7.79
CA GLY A 304 12.72 -14.35 8.18
C GLY A 304 13.68 -15.51 7.86
N GLY A 305 13.37 -16.35 6.86
CA GLY A 305 14.13 -17.58 6.58
C GLY A 305 13.95 -18.70 7.62
N ILE A 306 12.87 -18.62 8.41
CA ILE A 306 12.47 -19.68 9.35
C ILE A 306 12.12 -20.93 8.55
N SER A 307 12.62 -22.06 9.02
CA SER A 307 12.14 -23.37 8.61
C SER A 307 11.18 -23.93 9.66
N PHE A 308 10.22 -24.73 9.19
CA PHE A 308 9.31 -25.45 10.04
C PHE A 308 9.54 -26.95 9.92
N MET A 309 9.17 -27.71 10.95
CA MET A 309 9.09 -29.17 10.85
C MET A 309 7.66 -29.54 10.53
N ASP A 310 7.47 -30.32 9.47
CA ASP A 310 6.15 -30.85 9.17
C ASP A 310 5.80 -32.08 10.04
N ASN A 311 4.61 -32.64 9.83
CA ASN A 311 4.11 -33.78 10.61
C ASN A 311 4.94 -35.06 10.45
N ASP A 312 5.77 -35.15 9.40
CA ASP A 312 6.68 -36.27 9.15
C ASP A 312 8.09 -36.01 9.72
N GLY A 313 8.29 -34.87 10.41
CA GLY A 313 9.57 -34.47 11.00
C GLY A 313 10.57 -33.95 9.97
N MET A 314 10.10 -33.56 8.78
CA MET A 314 10.94 -33.04 7.71
C MET A 314 10.92 -31.51 7.73
N GLU A 315 12.09 -30.92 7.55
CA GLU A 315 12.26 -29.48 7.46
C GLU A 315 11.63 -28.93 6.16
N VAL A 316 10.85 -27.85 6.29
CA VAL A 316 10.25 -27.12 5.17
C VAL A 316 10.66 -25.65 5.24
N THR A 317 11.15 -25.13 4.13
CA THR A 317 11.65 -23.75 3.97
C THR A 317 11.29 -23.23 2.57
N THR A 318 11.20 -21.91 2.45
CA THR A 318 10.99 -21.20 1.17
C THR A 318 12.29 -20.78 0.49
N ASP A 319 13.45 -21.09 1.06
CA ASP A 319 14.76 -20.70 0.50
C ASP A 319 15.05 -21.36 -0.85
N GLY A 320 14.41 -22.50 -1.12
CA GLY A 320 14.56 -23.26 -2.36
C GLY A 320 13.76 -22.75 -3.55
N LEU A 321 12.96 -21.68 -3.42
CA LEU A 321 12.08 -21.21 -4.49
C LEU A 321 12.87 -20.69 -5.70
N ILE A 322 12.46 -21.12 -6.88
CA ILE A 322 13.12 -20.87 -8.16
C ILE A 322 12.45 -19.68 -8.85
N THR A 323 13.24 -18.66 -9.20
CA THR A 323 12.75 -17.63 -10.12
C THR A 323 12.77 -18.20 -11.54
N PRO A 324 11.62 -18.43 -12.21
CA PRO A 324 11.57 -19.20 -13.46
C PRO A 324 12.03 -18.34 -14.65
N SER A 325 13.35 -18.20 -14.81
CA SER A 325 13.96 -17.32 -15.82
C SER A 325 14.19 -18.00 -17.17
N SER A 326 13.76 -19.24 -17.38
CA SER A 326 13.91 -19.92 -18.67
C SER A 326 13.12 -19.21 -19.79
N LEU A 327 13.55 -19.42 -21.03
CA LEU A 327 12.77 -19.06 -22.23
C LEU A 327 11.89 -20.23 -22.70
N GLU A 328 12.15 -21.43 -22.19
CA GLU A 328 11.36 -22.62 -22.50
C GLU A 328 10.17 -22.71 -21.55
N VAL A 329 8.96 -22.61 -22.10
CA VAL A 329 7.71 -22.62 -21.32
C VAL A 329 7.58 -23.89 -20.47
N ASN A 330 8.00 -25.04 -20.98
CA ASN A 330 7.95 -26.30 -20.24
C ASN A 330 8.86 -26.29 -19.01
N GLN A 331 10.03 -25.62 -19.08
CA GLN A 331 10.91 -25.47 -17.93
C GLN A 331 10.29 -24.53 -16.90
N VAL A 332 9.71 -23.40 -17.34
CA VAL A 332 8.97 -22.48 -16.45
C VAL A 332 7.84 -23.21 -15.71
N ILE A 333 7.09 -24.06 -16.41
CA ILE A 333 6.03 -24.89 -15.81
C ILE A 333 6.60 -25.85 -14.77
N SER A 334 7.72 -26.52 -15.08
CA SER A 334 8.38 -27.47 -14.17
C SER A 334 8.87 -26.79 -12.89
N ASP A 335 9.51 -25.62 -13.03
CA ASP A 335 10.03 -24.83 -11.92
C ASP A 335 8.86 -24.38 -11.01
N LEU A 336 7.81 -23.81 -11.60
CA LEU A 336 6.62 -23.37 -10.85
C LEU A 336 5.93 -24.52 -10.11
N ASN A 337 5.78 -25.69 -10.73
CA ASN A 337 5.15 -26.85 -10.08
C ASN A 337 5.98 -27.38 -8.90
N THR A 338 7.31 -27.28 -9.00
CA THR A 338 8.21 -27.61 -7.88
C THR A 338 7.97 -26.64 -6.73
N ASP A 339 7.96 -25.34 -7.03
CA ASP A 339 7.73 -24.28 -6.05
C ASP A 339 6.34 -24.36 -5.40
N TRP A 340 5.28 -24.71 -6.17
CA TRP A 340 3.94 -24.92 -5.61
C TRP A 340 3.91 -26.03 -4.55
N THR A 341 4.66 -27.10 -4.75
CA THR A 341 4.74 -28.18 -3.76
C THR A 341 5.40 -27.69 -2.47
N ILE A 342 6.48 -26.91 -2.59
CA ILE A 342 7.19 -26.32 -1.46
C ILE A 342 6.28 -25.33 -0.71
N LEU A 343 5.64 -24.41 -1.43
CA LEU A 343 4.79 -23.36 -0.87
C LEU A 343 3.54 -23.92 -0.19
N GLU A 344 2.86 -24.89 -0.81
CA GLU A 344 1.70 -25.56 -0.21
C GLU A 344 2.07 -26.17 1.14
N ARG A 345 3.16 -26.94 1.19
CA ARG A 345 3.61 -27.60 2.42
C ARG A 345 4.02 -26.58 3.48
N PHE A 346 4.85 -25.60 3.10
CA PHE A 346 5.33 -24.57 4.01
C PHE A 346 4.19 -23.76 4.63
N ILE A 347 3.28 -23.22 3.82
CA ILE A 347 2.15 -22.40 4.29
C ILE A 347 1.22 -23.21 5.19
N ASN A 348 0.93 -24.47 4.82
CA ASN A 348 0.07 -25.32 5.63
C ASN A 348 0.69 -25.66 6.99
N VAL A 349 2.00 -25.87 7.07
CA VAL A 349 2.70 -26.07 8.35
C VAL A 349 2.73 -24.78 9.16
N ALA A 350 3.11 -23.66 8.55
CA ALA A 350 3.16 -22.34 9.20
C ALA A 350 1.80 -21.93 9.79
N ASN A 351 0.70 -22.25 9.09
CA ASN A 351 -0.66 -21.96 9.56
C ASN A 351 -1.20 -22.99 10.57
N SER A 352 -0.55 -24.16 10.72
CA SER A 352 -0.98 -25.22 11.65
C SER A 352 -0.40 -25.06 13.06
N ILE A 353 0.76 -24.41 13.17
CA ILE A 353 1.36 -23.94 14.43
C ILE A 353 0.48 -22.82 15.01
#